data_AF-A0A657B4J8-F1
#
_entry.id   AF-A0A657B4J8-F1
#
_cell.length_a   1.000
_cell.length_b   1.000
_cell.length_c   1.000
_cell.angle_alpha   90.00
_cell.angle_beta   90.00
_cell.angle_gamma   90.00
#
_symmetry.space_group_name_H-M   'P 1'
#
loop_
_entity.id
_entity.type
_entity.pdbx_description
1 polymer ?
#
loop_
_entity_poly.entity_id
_entity_poly.type
_entity_poly.pdbx_seq_one_letter_code
_entity_poly.pdbx_strand_id
1 'polypeptide(L)'
;MLEEMLRLGKQGIVTFPNFGHWRCRQYLLFNGKMPMSKTLPHTWFNTPNIHLCTFKDFEILCDQKGIRIVNRLVVNADFREKSLARIWPNLLAEFAVYRIERR
;
A
#
# COMPACT_ATOMS: atom_id res chain seq x y z
N MET A 1 3.23 -9.16 -13.14
CA MET A 1 1.85 -9.21 -12.62
C MET A 1 1.04 -7.99 -13.00
N LEU A 2 1.40 -6.76 -12.61
CA LEU A 2 0.63 -5.54 -12.93
C LEU A 2 0.38 -5.32 -14.44
N GLU A 3 1.40 -5.48 -15.26
CA GLU A 3 1.28 -5.39 -16.73
C GLU A 3 0.31 -6.41 -17.28
N GLU A 4 0.32 -7.63 -16.72
CA GLU A 4 -0.54 -8.72 -17.18
C GLU A 4 -1.99 -8.53 -16.75
N MET A 5 -2.22 -7.95 -15.57
CA MET A 5 -3.55 -7.51 -15.13
C MET A 5 -4.12 -6.45 -16.07
N LEU A 6 -3.30 -5.45 -16.45
CA LEU A 6 -3.70 -4.37 -17.37
C LEU A 6 -3.70 -4.79 -18.84
N ARG A 7 -3.08 -5.91 -19.19
CA ARG A 7 -3.19 -6.52 -20.51
C ARG A 7 -4.54 -7.20 -20.69
N LEU A 8 -5.05 -7.84 -19.64
CA LEU A 8 -6.33 -8.56 -19.67
C LEU A 8 -7.54 -7.65 -19.39
N GLY A 9 -7.38 -6.60 -18.59
CA GLY A 9 -8.45 -5.68 -18.21
C GLY A 9 -8.13 -4.22 -18.53
N LYS A 10 -9.17 -3.42 -18.82
CA LYS A 10 -9.02 -1.96 -19.05
C LYS A 10 -8.59 -1.20 -17.78
N GLN A 11 -8.99 -1.69 -16.60
CA GLN A 11 -8.65 -1.13 -15.30
C GLN A 11 -8.34 -2.26 -14.31
N GLY A 12 -7.46 -1.98 -13.35
CA GLY A 12 -7.11 -2.88 -12.26
C GLY A 12 -7.29 -2.19 -10.90
N ILE A 13 -7.60 -2.97 -9.87
CA ILE A 13 -7.62 -2.51 -8.48
C ILE A 13 -6.49 -3.22 -7.72
N VAL A 14 -5.65 -2.44 -7.03
CA VAL A 14 -4.53 -2.93 -6.25
C VAL A 14 -4.67 -2.46 -4.81
N THR A 15 -4.59 -3.38 -3.86
CA THR A 15 -4.70 -3.09 -2.43
C THR A 15 -3.49 -3.64 -1.69
N PHE A 16 -2.87 -2.84 -0.82
CA PHE A 16 -1.75 -3.27 0.01
C PHE A 16 -1.71 -2.52 1.36
N PRO A 17 -1.14 -3.14 2.41
CA PRO A 17 -0.91 -2.44 3.68
C PRO A 17 0.20 -1.40 3.51
N ASN A 18 0.01 -0.21 4.07
CA ASN A 18 0.98 0.88 3.97
C ASN A 18 2.06 0.74 5.05
N PHE A 19 3.26 0.31 4.63
CA PHE A 19 4.40 0.19 5.54
C PHE A 19 4.97 1.54 6.02
N GLY A 20 4.60 2.64 5.38
CA GLY A 20 4.97 3.99 5.80
C GLY A 20 4.25 4.44 7.06
N HIS A 21 3.19 3.74 7.48
CA HIS A 21 2.28 4.15 8.56
C HIS A 21 3.03 4.40 9.88
N TRP A 22 2.61 5.43 10.62
CA TRP A 22 3.29 5.87 11.84
C TRP A 22 3.49 4.77 12.87
N ARG A 23 2.51 3.87 13.04
CA ARG A 23 2.61 2.73 13.97
C ARG A 23 3.72 1.77 13.57
N CYS A 24 3.88 1.49 12.28
CA CYS A 24 4.96 0.62 11.78
C CYS A 24 6.32 1.26 12.06
N ARG A 25 6.46 2.56 11.81
CA ARG A 25 7.70 3.32 12.07
C ARG A 25 8.05 3.37 13.56
N GLN A 26 7.07 3.68 14.41
CA GLN A 26 7.28 3.71 15.85
C GLN A 26 7.64 2.34 16.41
N TYR A 27 6.93 1.28 15.99
CA TYR A 27 7.23 -0.07 16.46
C TYR A 27 8.66 -0.49 16.05
N LEU A 28 9.06 -0.20 14.81
CA LEU A 28 10.42 -0.47 14.36
C LEU A 28 11.46 0.35 15.16
N LEU A 29 11.19 1.63 15.40
CA LEU A 29 12.09 2.52 16.13
C LEU A 29 12.28 2.12 17.60
N PHE A 30 11.20 1.76 18.30
CA PHE A 30 11.24 1.45 19.72
C PHE A 30 11.57 -0.02 20.03
N ASN A 31 11.09 -0.96 19.20
CA ASN A 31 11.29 -2.39 19.45
C ASN A 31 12.39 -3.02 18.58
N GLY A 32 12.88 -2.31 17.55
CA GLY A 32 13.91 -2.83 16.64
C GLY A 32 13.47 -4.05 15.82
N LYS A 33 12.17 -4.34 15.77
CA LYS A 33 11.61 -5.55 15.16
C LYS A 33 10.52 -5.21 14.15
N MET A 34 10.34 -6.12 13.20
CA MET A 34 9.24 -6.07 12.23
C MET A 34 7.90 -6.15 12.99
N PRO A 35 6.97 -5.19 12.79
CA PRO A 35 5.68 -5.22 13.45
C PRO A 35 4.85 -6.40 12.95
N MET A 36 4.50 -7.30 13.86
CA MET A 36 3.43 -8.27 13.62
C MET A 36 2.10 -7.58 13.90
N SER A 37 1.20 -7.57 12.92
CA SER A 37 -0.11 -6.92 13.04
C SER A 37 -1.19 -7.76 12.36
N LYS A 38 -2.46 -7.37 12.48
CA LYS A 38 -3.55 -8.03 11.73
C LYS A 38 -3.31 -8.01 10.21
N THR A 39 -2.54 -7.03 9.72
CA THR A 39 -2.21 -6.88 8.30
C THR A 39 -0.91 -7.59 7.91
N LEU A 40 -0.12 -8.02 8.89
CA LEU A 40 1.08 -8.84 8.75
C LEU A 40 1.11 -9.92 9.84
N PRO A 41 0.26 -10.96 9.73
CA PRO A 41 0.08 -11.95 10.79
C PRO A 41 1.26 -12.94 10.88
N HIS A 42 2.08 -13.00 9.83
CA HIS A 42 3.20 -13.92 9.74
C HIS A 42 4.51 -13.27 10.20
N THR A 43 5.44 -14.10 10.69
CA THR A 43 6.78 -13.65 11.02
C THR A 43 7.53 -13.21 9.76
N TRP A 44 8.44 -12.24 9.91
CA TRP A 44 9.14 -11.62 8.79
C TRP A 44 9.88 -12.60 7.88
N PHE A 45 10.33 -13.74 8.43
CA PHE A 45 11.07 -14.80 7.72
C PHE A 45 10.18 -15.88 7.10
N ASN A 46 8.88 -15.87 7.40
CA ASN A 46 7.97 -16.98 7.05
C ASN A 46 6.84 -16.55 6.13
N THR A 47 6.97 -15.40 5.46
CA THR A 47 5.96 -14.99 4.48
C THR A 47 6.49 -15.07 3.06
N PRO A 48 5.97 -15.98 2.22
CA PRO A 48 6.35 -16.02 0.81
C PRO A 48 5.77 -14.78 0.10
N ASN A 49 6.63 -14.05 -0.63
CA ASN A 49 6.28 -12.96 -1.54
C ASN A 49 5.62 -11.70 -0.91
N ILE A 50 5.95 -11.32 0.33
CA ILE A 50 5.61 -9.96 0.82
C ILE A 50 6.60 -8.96 0.24
N HIS A 51 6.09 -8.04 -0.57
CA HIS A 51 6.79 -6.81 -0.93
C HIS A 51 6.29 -5.69 -0.03
N LEU A 52 7.18 -5.20 0.85
CA LEU A 52 6.91 -4.03 1.67
C LEU A 52 6.80 -2.82 0.76
N CYS A 53 5.64 -2.16 0.77
CA CYS A 53 5.33 -1.09 -0.17
C CYS A 53 4.72 0.09 0.58
N THR A 54 5.17 1.30 0.24
CA THR A 54 4.50 2.54 0.64
C THR A 54 3.70 3.12 -0.53
N PHE A 55 2.85 4.12 -0.28
CA PHE A 55 2.15 4.83 -1.37
C PHE A 55 3.16 5.40 -2.38
N LYS A 56 4.29 5.91 -1.89
CA LYS A 56 5.30 6.55 -2.71
C LYS A 56 6.03 5.54 -3.60
N ASP A 57 6.36 4.36 -3.07
CA ASP A 57 7.01 3.30 -3.86
C ASP A 57 6.10 2.82 -4.99
N PHE A 58 4.81 2.64 -4.70
CA PHE A 58 3.83 2.22 -5.70
C PHE A 58 3.60 3.29 -6.78
N GLU A 59 3.50 4.56 -6.40
CA GLU A 59 3.34 5.68 -7.34
C GLU A 59 4.55 5.79 -8.29
N ILE A 60 5.77 5.62 -7.78
CA ILE A 60 6.99 5.57 -8.60
C ILE A 60 6.97 4.38 -9.55
N LEU A 61 6.56 3.19 -9.08
CA LEU A 61 6.46 2.00 -9.92
C LEU A 61 5.43 2.19 -11.05
N CYS A 62 4.29 2.81 -10.75
CA CYS A 62 3.27 3.12 -11.75
C CYS A 62 3.83 4.06 -12.82
N ASP A 63 4.53 5.13 -12.43
CA ASP A 63 5.15 6.08 -13.35
C ASP A 63 6.19 5.40 -14.27
N GLN A 64 7.09 4.60 -13.69
CA GLN A 64 8.11 3.84 -14.43
C GLN A 64 7.51 2.84 -15.43
N LYS A 65 6.32 2.30 -15.15
CA LYS A 65 5.64 1.33 -16.00
C LYS A 65 4.63 1.95 -16.96
N GLY A 66 4.51 3.28 -17.00
CA GLY A 66 3.51 3.96 -17.82
C GLY A 66 2.07 3.61 -17.42
N ILE A 67 1.85 3.35 -16.13
CA ILE A 67 0.53 3.04 -15.57
C ILE A 67 -0.08 4.33 -15.03
N ARG A 68 -1.30 4.64 -15.47
CA ARG A 68 -2.04 5.80 -14.98
C ARG A 68 -2.83 5.44 -13.73
N ILE A 69 -2.69 6.25 -12.68
CA ILE A 69 -3.49 6.15 -11.47
C ILE A 69 -4.77 6.96 -11.66
N VAL A 70 -5.91 6.28 -11.70
CA VAL A 70 -7.24 6.89 -11.91
C VAL A 70 -7.80 7.42 -10.60
N ASN A 71 -7.65 6.63 -9.54
CA ASN A 71 -8.15 6.98 -8.22
C ASN A 71 -7.25 6.35 -7.15
N ARG A 72 -7.09 7.05 -6.03
CA ARG A 72 -6.46 6.53 -4.83
C ARG A 72 -7.42 6.72 -3.66
N LEU A 73 -7.66 5.64 -2.94
CA LEU A 73 -8.44 5.63 -1.72
C LEU A 73 -7.53 5.23 -0.56
N VAL A 74 -7.71 5.97 0.52
CA VAL A 74 -6.96 5.81 1.76
C VAL A 74 -7.93 5.31 2.82
N VAL A 75 -7.73 4.08 3.28
CA VAL A 75 -8.64 3.45 4.24
C VAL A 75 -7.88 3.02 5.50
N ASN A 76 -8.57 3.13 6.65
CA ASN A 76 -8.12 2.56 7.92
C ASN A 76 -8.58 1.10 8.02
N ALA A 77 -8.15 0.33 9.03
CA ALA A 77 -8.62 -1.04 9.27
C ALA A 77 -10.16 -1.20 9.31
N ASP A 78 -10.90 -0.13 9.66
CA ASP A 78 -12.37 -0.11 9.67
C ASP A 78 -13.00 0.34 8.33
N PHE A 79 -12.21 0.42 7.25
CA PHE A 79 -12.62 0.89 5.91
C PHE A 79 -13.27 2.29 5.86
N ARG A 80 -13.12 3.10 6.91
CA ARG A 80 -13.64 4.48 6.94
C ARG A 80 -12.63 5.47 6.37
N GLU A 81 -13.07 6.23 5.37
CA GLU A 81 -12.33 7.38 4.87
C GLU A 81 -12.20 8.45 5.96
N LYS A 82 -10.97 8.91 6.22
CA LYS A 82 -10.74 10.10 7.03
C LYS A 82 -10.17 11.19 6.14
N SER A 83 -10.83 12.34 6.08
CA SER A 83 -10.42 13.50 5.28
C SER A 83 -8.98 13.95 5.56
N LEU A 84 -8.49 13.77 6.80
CA LEU A 84 -7.11 14.07 7.22
C LEU A 84 -6.06 13.10 6.63
N ALA A 85 -6.43 11.84 6.38
CA ALA A 85 -5.52 10.85 5.81
C ALA A 85 -5.21 11.12 4.32
N ARG A 86 -5.97 12.03 3.69
CA ARG A 86 -5.71 12.53 2.33
C ARG A 86 -4.50 13.46 2.25
N ILE A 87 -4.15 14.12 3.36
CA ILE A 87 -3.07 15.11 3.44
C ILE A 87 -1.72 14.41 3.69
N TRP A 88 -1.70 13.40 4.57
CA TRP A 88 -0.49 12.62 4.89
C TRP A 88 -0.76 11.11 4.80
N PRO A 89 -0.97 10.57 3.60
CA PRO A 89 -1.36 9.16 3.40
C PRO A 89 -0.32 8.22 3.98
N ASN A 90 0.97 8.43 3.72
CA ASN A 90 2.01 7.58 4.28
C ASN A 90 2.01 7.56 5.81
N LEU A 91 1.64 8.65 6.48
CA LEU A 91 1.66 8.71 7.95
C LEU A 91 0.39 8.11 8.54
N LEU A 92 -0.79 8.39 7.97
CA LEU A 92 -2.09 8.14 8.60
C LEU A 92 -2.89 6.97 7.98
N ALA A 93 -2.56 6.54 6.76
CA ALA A 93 -3.24 5.44 6.09
C ALA A 93 -2.72 4.08 6.56
N GLU A 94 -3.62 3.14 6.83
CA GLU A 94 -3.25 1.76 7.15
C GLU A 94 -3.24 0.89 5.89
N PHE A 95 -4.16 1.15 4.95
CA PHE A 95 -4.23 0.48 3.66
C PHE A 95 -4.31 1.48 2.51
N ALA A 96 -3.66 1.10 1.41
CA ALA A 96 -3.76 1.76 0.13
C ALA A 96 -4.68 0.97 -0.80
N VAL A 97 -5.61 1.66 -1.45
CA VAL A 97 -6.42 1.09 -2.53
C VAL A 97 -6.26 1.98 -3.75
N TYR A 98 -5.74 1.42 -4.83
CA TYR A 98 -5.47 2.12 -6.08
C TYR A 98 -6.31 1.54 -7.20
N ARG A 99 -6.94 2.43 -7.97
CA ARG A 99 -7.50 2.09 -9.28
C ARG A 99 -6.54 2.57 -10.35
N ILE A 100 -6.01 1.64 -11.12
CA ILE A 100 -5.00 1.86 -12.15
C ILE A 100 -5.54 1.51 -13.53
N GLU A 101 -5.04 2.18 -14.55
CA GLU A 101 -5.32 1.90 -15.95
C GLU A 101 -4.03 2.00 -16.77
N ARG A 102 -4.01 1.32 -17.92
CA ARG A 102 -2.91 1.46 -18.86
C ARG A 102 -2.98 2.84 -19.52
N ARG A 103 -1.85 3.55 -19.60
CA ARG A 103 -1.77 4.81 -20.33
C ARG A 103 -1.85 4.60 -21.83
#